data_AF-A0A939WLX3-F1
#
_entry.id   AF-A0A939WLX3-F1
#
_cell.length_a   1.000
_cell.length_b   1.000
_cell.length_c   1.000
_cell.angle_alpha   90.00
_cell.angle_beta   90.00
_cell.angle_gamma   90.00
#
_symmetry.space_group_name_H-M   'P 1'
#
loop_
_entity.id
_entity.type
_entity.pdbx_description
1 polymer ?
#
loop_
_entity_poly.entity_id
_entity_poly.type
_entity_poly.pdbx_seq_one_letter_code
_entity_poly.pdbx_strand_id
1 'polypeptide(L)'
;MLKKICVLMLIFLCTGLFAVPGIKPLVPDLSGQFVYYRDYTFPNETYIGILHYDEGTYAVRFYSCENGKTLKDITIYVTMNTASDYIDLTGERIVGTTGNQNIDILNYLHDFLYEFAGRRKKLNDRDFSDTVIVRDDYPQFGGSVKIEYDFYIPIFNVFNIQSESNEILFEAVCMGKLTSSNDKVFSDFKGIKHAEVSETGSGEIPTEDWVEIDDNLWLLGDNAIYTKLYIASDEANFLEENGYSLLQEYACSFLSSNDYWCVLLDDADIIIDNESLLFVYETYDLETGSSLKTIKSFSKIDSSLLELTEEEAEENYSYFVLSEIIAEPSFFNEYEDYLLSLIAED
;
A
#
# COMPACT_ATOMS: atom_id res chain seq x y z
N MET A 1 -4.89 3.91 22.79
CA MET A 1 -4.17 2.87 22.01
C MET A 1 -2.75 3.34 21.67
N LEU A 2 -2.60 4.62 21.33
CA LEU A 2 -1.36 5.30 20.90
C LEU A 2 -0.11 5.08 21.76
N LYS A 3 -0.20 5.03 23.11
CA LYS A 3 0.97 4.88 24.01
C LYS A 3 1.77 3.57 23.86
N LYS A 4 1.29 2.59 23.09
CA LYS A 4 2.01 1.33 22.82
C LYS A 4 2.73 1.31 21.46
N ILE A 5 2.62 2.37 20.66
CA ILE A 5 3.29 2.47 19.36
C ILE A 5 4.75 2.83 19.62
N CYS A 6 5.63 1.83 19.62
CA CYS A 6 7.07 2.07 19.48
C CYS A 6 7.33 2.43 18.03
N VAL A 7 7.43 3.73 17.73
CA VAL A 7 7.91 4.22 16.43
C VAL A 7 9.41 3.93 16.36
N LEU A 8 9.77 2.79 15.79
CA LEU A 8 11.12 2.52 15.35
C LEU A 8 11.11 2.54 13.82
N MET A 9 11.20 3.73 13.22
CA MET A 9 11.47 3.88 11.80
C MET A 9 12.95 3.58 11.54
N LEU A 10 13.26 2.30 11.33
CA LEU A 10 14.53 1.92 10.73
C LEU A 10 14.30 1.74 9.23
N ILE A 11 14.52 2.81 8.46
CA ILE A 11 14.41 2.81 7.01
C ILE A 11 15.63 2.07 6.45
N PHE A 12 15.50 0.76 6.25
CA PHE A 12 16.42 0.02 5.38
C PHE A 12 15.87 0.11 3.95
N LEU A 13 16.49 0.94 3.12
CA LEU A 13 16.38 0.89 1.66
C LEU A 13 16.95 -0.45 1.19
N CYS A 14 16.10 -1.47 1.16
CA CYS A 14 16.45 -2.77 0.62
C CYS A 14 16.40 -2.68 -0.91
N THR A 15 17.56 -2.59 -1.55
CA THR A 15 17.71 -2.72 -3.01
C THR A 15 17.39 -4.15 -3.45
N GLY A 16 16.10 -4.48 -3.58
CA GLY A 16 15.60 -5.69 -4.22
C GLY A 16 14.93 -5.30 -5.53
N LEU A 17 15.68 -5.33 -6.64
CA LEU A 17 15.13 -5.11 -7.99
C LEU A 17 14.34 -6.36 -8.41
N PHE A 18 13.07 -6.45 -8.03
CA PHE A 18 12.24 -7.58 -8.43
C PHE A 18 10.95 -7.08 -9.08
N ALA A 19 10.57 -7.80 -10.13
CA ALA A 19 9.32 -7.59 -10.83
C ALA A 19 8.78 -8.96 -11.24
N VAL A 20 7.47 -9.04 -11.40
CA VAL A 20 6.85 -10.21 -12.03
C VAL A 20 7.47 -10.43 -13.42
N PRO A 21 7.81 -11.68 -13.81
CA PRO A 21 8.47 -11.96 -15.08
C PRO A 21 7.77 -11.30 -16.28
N GLY A 22 8.55 -10.56 -17.08
CA GLY A 22 8.06 -9.86 -18.27
C GLY A 22 7.37 -8.52 -18.01
N ILE A 23 7.26 -8.05 -16.77
CA ILE A 23 6.73 -6.73 -16.41
C ILE A 23 7.86 -5.76 -16.08
N LYS A 24 7.71 -4.51 -16.51
CA LYS A 24 8.57 -3.38 -16.13
C LYS A 24 7.77 -2.41 -15.26
N PRO A 25 7.85 -2.52 -13.92
CA PRO A 25 7.24 -1.53 -13.03
C PRO A 25 8.08 -0.23 -13.07
N LEU A 26 7.46 0.90 -12.73
CA LEU A 26 8.18 2.17 -12.54
C LEU A 26 9.13 2.05 -11.35
N VAL A 27 8.59 1.58 -10.23
CA VAL A 27 9.32 1.27 -9.00
C VAL A 27 9.24 -0.24 -8.77
N PRO A 28 10.36 -0.95 -8.55
CA PRO A 28 10.37 -2.40 -8.31
C PRO A 28 9.58 -2.83 -7.07
N ASP A 29 9.05 -4.06 -7.10
CA ASP A 29 8.39 -4.67 -5.94
C ASP A 29 9.44 -5.14 -4.91
N LEU A 30 9.17 -4.90 -3.63
CA LEU A 30 9.99 -5.36 -2.52
C LEU A 30 9.51 -6.71 -1.96
N SER A 31 10.45 -7.50 -1.44
CA SER A 31 10.14 -8.71 -0.69
C SER A 31 9.20 -8.41 0.49
N GLY A 32 8.18 -9.24 0.63
CA GLY A 32 7.14 -9.14 1.65
C GLY A 32 5.95 -8.27 1.27
N GLN A 33 6.00 -7.50 0.17
CA GLN A 33 4.87 -6.67 -0.25
C GLN A 33 3.68 -7.53 -0.68
N PHE A 34 2.49 -7.11 -0.28
CA PHE A 34 1.24 -7.73 -0.66
C PHE A 34 0.15 -6.69 -0.92
N VAL A 35 -0.83 -7.11 -1.71
CA VAL A 35 -2.09 -6.39 -1.91
C VAL A 35 -3.24 -7.38 -1.86
N TYR A 36 -4.32 -6.96 -1.23
CA TYR A 36 -5.62 -7.60 -1.23
C TYR A 36 -6.57 -6.80 -2.11
N TYR A 37 -7.23 -7.55 -2.98
CA TYR A 37 -8.28 -7.05 -3.84
C TYR A 37 -9.63 -7.56 -3.37
N ARG A 38 -10.66 -6.73 -3.52
CA ARG A 38 -12.05 -7.14 -3.46
C ARG A 38 -12.57 -7.43 -4.85
N ASP A 39 -13.05 -8.65 -5.10
CA ASP A 39 -13.79 -9.01 -6.30
C ASP A 39 -15.31 -8.99 -6.04
N TYR A 40 -16.01 -8.05 -6.68
CA TYR A 40 -17.45 -7.85 -6.59
C TYR A 40 -18.27 -8.71 -7.56
N THR A 41 -17.60 -9.44 -8.47
CA THR A 41 -18.28 -10.36 -9.40
C THR A 41 -18.76 -11.64 -8.71
N PHE A 42 -18.21 -11.94 -7.53
CA PHE A 42 -18.69 -13.04 -6.69
C PHE A 42 -19.89 -12.61 -5.84
N PRO A 43 -20.87 -13.50 -5.64
CA PRO A 43 -22.06 -13.19 -4.83
C PRO A 43 -21.74 -13.06 -3.33
N ASN A 44 -20.66 -13.70 -2.88
CA ASN A 44 -20.22 -13.67 -1.50
C ASN A 44 -19.05 -12.71 -1.35
N GLU A 45 -18.81 -12.30 -0.11
CA GLU A 45 -17.68 -11.46 0.22
C GLU A 45 -16.36 -12.18 -0.11
N THR A 46 -15.74 -11.82 -1.23
CA THR A 46 -14.56 -12.49 -1.80
C THR A 46 -13.38 -11.52 -1.94
N TYR A 47 -12.20 -12.00 -1.57
CA TYR A 47 -10.95 -11.27 -1.62
C TYR A 47 -9.85 -12.10 -2.28
N ILE A 48 -9.06 -11.45 -3.13
CA ILE A 48 -7.92 -12.03 -3.81
C ILE A 48 -6.65 -11.33 -3.31
N GLY A 49 -5.84 -12.05 -2.54
CA GLY A 49 -4.56 -11.55 -2.06
C GLY A 49 -3.43 -12.01 -2.96
N ILE A 50 -2.45 -11.15 -3.23
CA ILE A 50 -1.17 -11.54 -3.82
C ILE A 50 -0.03 -11.00 -2.98
N LEU A 51 0.96 -11.84 -2.72
CA LEU A 51 2.14 -11.56 -1.88
C LEU A 51 3.40 -11.97 -2.64
N HIS A 52 4.37 -11.08 -2.69
CA HIS A 52 5.71 -11.31 -3.21
C HIS A 52 6.64 -11.71 -2.05
N TYR A 53 7.16 -12.94 -2.05
CA TYR A 53 8.10 -13.39 -1.02
C TYR A 53 9.53 -12.98 -1.36
N ASP A 54 9.99 -13.38 -2.53
CA ASP A 54 11.32 -13.13 -3.06
C ASP A 54 11.29 -13.29 -4.58
N GLU A 55 12.46 -13.16 -5.22
CA GLU A 55 12.60 -13.20 -6.68
C GLU A 55 11.89 -14.40 -7.31
N GLY A 56 10.78 -14.13 -8.00
CA GLY A 56 10.02 -15.17 -8.71
C GLY A 56 9.12 -16.03 -7.80
N THR A 57 9.02 -15.76 -6.50
CA THR A 57 8.18 -16.53 -5.57
C THR A 57 7.02 -15.70 -5.05
N TYR A 58 5.80 -16.21 -5.26
CA TYR A 58 4.57 -15.51 -4.89
C TYR A 58 3.59 -16.43 -4.17
N ALA A 59 2.71 -15.85 -3.35
CA ALA A 59 1.47 -16.48 -2.93
C ALA A 59 0.28 -15.73 -3.52
N VAL A 60 -0.71 -16.48 -4.01
CA VAL A 60 -2.01 -15.94 -4.41
C VAL A 60 -3.09 -16.64 -3.59
N ARG A 61 -3.91 -15.87 -2.90
CA ARG A 61 -4.90 -16.36 -1.94
C ARG A 61 -6.30 -15.94 -2.36
N PHE A 62 -7.17 -16.92 -2.54
CA PHE A 62 -8.61 -16.72 -2.59
C PHE A 62 -9.18 -16.89 -1.18
N TYR A 63 -9.81 -15.85 -0.66
CA TYR A 63 -10.55 -15.90 0.60
C TYR A 63 -11.98 -15.43 0.35
N SER A 64 -12.97 -16.21 0.78
CA SER A 64 -14.35 -15.75 0.78
C SER A 64 -15.07 -16.05 2.09
N CYS A 65 -15.98 -15.16 2.46
CA CYS A 65 -16.81 -15.25 3.64
C CYS A 65 -18.25 -14.84 3.37
N GLU A 66 -19.12 -15.24 4.30
CA GLU A 66 -20.51 -14.81 4.36
C GLU A 66 -20.85 -14.59 5.83
N ASN A 67 -21.32 -13.39 6.18
CA ASN A 67 -21.63 -13.01 7.56
C ASN A 67 -20.44 -13.29 8.53
N GLY A 68 -19.22 -12.96 8.10
CA GLY A 68 -17.98 -13.19 8.86
C GLY A 68 -17.54 -14.64 8.99
N LYS A 69 -18.25 -15.61 8.38
CA LYS A 69 -17.85 -17.02 8.36
C LYS A 69 -17.13 -17.35 7.08
N THR A 70 -15.93 -17.92 7.20
CA THR A 70 -15.15 -18.38 6.05
C THR A 70 -15.91 -19.47 5.28
N LEU A 71 -16.11 -19.22 3.99
CA LEU A 71 -16.67 -20.16 3.04
C LEU A 71 -15.57 -20.89 2.28
N LYS A 72 -14.56 -20.16 1.80
CA LYS A 72 -13.40 -20.68 1.08
C LYS A 72 -12.14 -19.94 1.51
N ASP A 73 -11.04 -20.68 1.64
CA ASP A 73 -9.71 -20.15 1.91
C ASP A 73 -8.72 -21.09 1.22
N ILE A 74 -8.17 -20.63 0.10
CA ILE A 74 -7.29 -21.40 -0.78
C ILE A 74 -6.13 -20.49 -1.13
N THR A 75 -4.90 -20.98 -0.94
CA THR A 75 -3.68 -20.27 -1.32
C THR A 75 -2.86 -21.15 -2.25
N ILE A 76 -2.47 -20.59 -3.38
CA ILE A 76 -1.45 -21.16 -4.27
C ILE A 76 -0.13 -20.45 -4.00
N TYR A 77 0.91 -21.22 -3.72
CA TYR A 77 2.29 -20.75 -3.66
C TYR A 77 2.94 -21.15 -4.96
N VAL A 78 3.51 -20.19 -5.68
CA VAL A 78 4.07 -20.38 -7.00
C VAL A 78 5.50 -19.89 -7.04
N THR A 79 6.34 -20.61 -7.78
CA THR A 79 7.67 -20.14 -8.20
C THR A 79 7.68 -19.99 -9.70
N MET A 80 8.33 -18.94 -10.20
CA MET A 80 8.34 -18.56 -11.61
C MET A 80 9.76 -18.48 -12.15
N ASN A 81 9.92 -18.72 -13.45
CA ASN A 81 11.18 -18.51 -14.15
C ASN A 81 11.39 -17.01 -14.42
N THR A 82 12.30 -16.36 -13.67
CA THR A 82 12.53 -14.92 -13.76
C THR A 82 13.21 -14.48 -15.06
N ALA A 83 13.82 -15.41 -15.79
CA ALA A 83 14.37 -15.16 -17.13
C ALA A 83 13.31 -15.21 -18.24
N SER A 84 12.07 -15.58 -17.94
CA SER A 84 10.98 -15.62 -18.90
C SER A 84 10.35 -14.24 -19.11
N ASP A 85 9.94 -13.95 -20.33
CA ASP A 85 9.16 -12.75 -20.66
C ASP A 85 7.66 -12.88 -20.31
N TYR A 86 7.25 -14.01 -19.73
CA TYR A 86 5.85 -14.32 -19.40
C TYR A 86 5.81 -15.20 -18.15
N ILE A 87 4.62 -15.34 -17.55
CA ILE A 87 4.42 -16.24 -16.42
C ILE A 87 4.73 -17.68 -16.85
N ASP A 88 5.85 -18.20 -16.35
CA ASP A 88 6.33 -19.57 -16.56
C ASP A 88 6.54 -20.20 -15.19
N LEU A 89 5.55 -20.97 -14.74
CA LEU A 89 5.52 -21.57 -13.40
C LEU A 89 6.49 -22.76 -13.36
N THR A 90 7.47 -22.70 -12.46
CA THR A 90 8.47 -23.77 -12.23
C THR A 90 8.11 -24.66 -11.04
N GLY A 91 7.19 -24.21 -10.19
CA GLY A 91 6.75 -24.91 -9.00
C GLY A 91 5.41 -24.37 -8.50
N GLU A 92 4.63 -25.26 -7.91
CA GLU A 92 3.35 -24.93 -7.31
C GLU A 92 3.11 -25.75 -6.05
N ARG A 93 2.54 -25.11 -5.03
CA ARG A 93 1.98 -25.77 -3.86
C ARG A 93 0.63 -25.14 -3.50
N ILE A 94 -0.39 -25.98 -3.34
CA ILE A 94 -1.74 -25.55 -2.95
C ILE A 94 -1.96 -25.85 -1.47
N VAL A 95 -2.50 -24.88 -0.73
CA VAL A 95 -2.91 -25.00 0.68
C VAL A 95 -4.35 -24.53 0.82
N GLY A 96 -5.13 -25.17 1.71
CA GLY A 96 -6.53 -24.83 1.93
C GLY A 96 -7.44 -26.04 1.78
N THR A 97 -8.75 -25.83 1.70
CA THR A 97 -9.70 -26.95 1.52
C THR A 97 -9.44 -27.59 0.16
N THR A 98 -8.98 -28.84 0.11
CA THR A 98 -8.68 -29.57 -1.14
C THR A 98 -9.76 -30.60 -1.41
N GLY A 99 -10.62 -30.34 -2.41
CA GLY A 99 -11.56 -31.30 -2.98
C GLY A 99 -11.94 -30.88 -4.41
N ASN A 100 -12.52 -31.78 -5.21
CA ASN A 100 -12.91 -31.53 -6.60
C ASN A 100 -13.84 -30.30 -6.80
N GLN A 101 -14.43 -29.79 -5.71
CA GLN A 101 -15.31 -28.61 -5.70
C GLN A 101 -14.55 -27.27 -5.81
N ASN A 102 -13.23 -27.28 -5.89
CA ASN A 102 -12.41 -26.05 -5.89
C ASN A 102 -11.58 -25.86 -7.17
N ILE A 103 -11.80 -26.69 -8.19
CA ILE A 103 -11.10 -26.58 -9.49
C ILE A 103 -11.37 -25.21 -10.12
N ASP A 104 -12.61 -24.72 -10.06
CA ASP A 104 -12.97 -23.42 -10.64
C ASP A 104 -12.24 -22.25 -9.96
N ILE A 105 -12.03 -22.33 -8.64
CA ILE A 105 -11.27 -21.30 -7.89
C ILE A 105 -9.78 -21.37 -8.26
N LEU A 106 -9.22 -22.58 -8.39
CA LEU A 106 -7.83 -22.73 -8.81
C LEU A 106 -7.61 -22.18 -10.22
N ASN A 107 -8.49 -22.51 -11.16
CA ASN A 107 -8.46 -21.96 -12.52
C ASN A 107 -8.58 -20.44 -12.49
N TYR A 108 -9.51 -19.90 -11.68
CA TYR A 108 -9.65 -18.46 -11.50
C TYR A 108 -8.35 -17.81 -11.00
N LEU A 109 -7.65 -18.41 -10.02
CA LEU A 109 -6.39 -17.88 -9.49
C LEU A 109 -5.24 -17.96 -10.51
N HIS A 110 -5.21 -19.00 -11.36
CA HIS A 110 -4.27 -19.09 -12.46
C HIS A 110 -4.56 -18.05 -13.53
N ASP A 111 -5.81 -17.96 -13.97
CA ASP A 111 -6.25 -16.96 -14.96
C ASP A 111 -5.93 -15.56 -14.45
N PHE A 112 -6.20 -15.27 -13.17
CA PHE A 112 -5.80 -14.02 -12.51
C PHE A 112 -4.32 -13.70 -12.74
N LEU A 113 -3.40 -14.63 -12.43
CA LEU A 113 -1.97 -14.43 -12.64
C LEU A 113 -1.62 -14.17 -14.12
N TYR A 114 -2.10 -15.02 -15.03
CA TYR A 114 -1.76 -14.93 -16.45
C TYR A 114 -2.33 -13.67 -17.12
N GLU A 115 -3.60 -13.37 -16.85
CA GLU A 115 -4.34 -12.29 -17.47
C GLU A 115 -3.92 -10.91 -16.93
N PHE A 116 -3.61 -10.79 -15.63
CA PHE A 116 -3.05 -9.55 -15.06
C PHE A 116 -1.62 -9.33 -15.55
N ALA A 117 -0.78 -10.36 -15.55
CA ALA A 117 0.58 -10.25 -16.07
C ALA A 117 0.60 -9.85 -17.54
N GLY A 118 -0.22 -10.51 -18.35
CA GLY A 118 -0.35 -10.25 -19.78
C GLY A 118 -0.83 -8.83 -20.07
N ARG A 119 -1.82 -8.33 -19.33
CA ARG A 119 -2.31 -6.95 -19.48
C ARG A 119 -1.28 -5.92 -19.03
N ARG A 120 -0.68 -6.10 -17.86
CA ARG A 120 0.32 -5.17 -17.34
C ARG A 120 1.56 -5.12 -18.23
N LYS A 121 1.97 -6.24 -18.82
CA LYS A 121 3.06 -6.30 -19.80
C LYS A 121 2.81 -5.44 -21.04
N LYS A 122 1.57 -5.33 -21.54
CA LYS A 122 1.23 -4.44 -22.67
C LYS A 122 1.51 -2.96 -22.35
N LEU A 123 1.67 -2.62 -21.08
CA LEU A 123 1.89 -1.26 -20.58
C LEU A 123 3.35 -0.98 -20.20
N ASN A 124 4.28 -1.91 -20.41
CA ASN A 124 5.68 -1.74 -20.01
C ASN A 124 6.37 -0.48 -20.55
N ASP A 125 5.91 0.05 -21.69
CA ASP A 125 6.47 1.27 -22.30
C ASP A 125 5.57 2.50 -22.08
N ARG A 126 4.59 2.42 -21.17
CA ARG A 126 3.78 3.56 -20.71
C ARG A 126 4.49 4.28 -19.58
N ASP A 127 4.22 5.57 -19.50
CA ASP A 127 4.58 6.38 -18.34
C ASP A 127 3.60 6.08 -17.20
N PHE A 128 4.14 5.75 -16.03
CA PHE A 128 3.42 5.39 -14.81
C PHE A 128 3.63 6.44 -13.71
N SER A 129 4.18 7.61 -14.05
CA SER A 129 4.30 8.74 -13.10
C SER A 129 2.95 9.19 -12.56
N ASP A 130 1.89 9.03 -13.35
CA ASP A 130 0.49 9.24 -12.99
C ASP A 130 -0.35 7.95 -13.20
N THR A 131 -1.59 7.98 -12.73
CA THR A 131 -2.58 6.92 -12.97
C THR A 131 -2.75 6.62 -14.46
N VAL A 132 -2.56 5.35 -14.83
CA VAL A 132 -2.75 4.86 -16.20
C VAL A 132 -4.12 4.22 -16.32
N ILE A 133 -4.96 4.76 -17.21
CA ILE A 133 -6.31 4.23 -17.46
C ILE A 133 -6.38 3.56 -18.83
N VAL A 134 -6.78 2.29 -18.86
CA VAL A 134 -6.92 1.50 -20.09
C VAL A 134 -8.33 0.96 -20.21
N ARG A 135 -8.86 0.95 -21.44
CA ARG A 135 -10.08 0.18 -21.77
C ARG A 135 -9.67 -1.08 -22.52
N ASP A 136 -10.13 -2.23 -22.04
CA ASP A 136 -9.83 -3.52 -22.64
C ASP A 136 -11.06 -4.44 -22.56
N ASP A 137 -11.08 -5.49 -23.37
CA ASP A 137 -12.03 -6.58 -23.21
C ASP A 137 -11.48 -7.59 -22.19
N TYR A 138 -12.27 -7.84 -21.17
CA TYR A 138 -11.96 -8.78 -20.09
C TYR A 138 -13.21 -9.62 -19.77
N PRO A 139 -13.41 -10.75 -20.48
CA PRO A 139 -14.61 -11.58 -20.33
C PRO A 139 -14.90 -12.05 -18.90
N GLN A 140 -13.85 -12.27 -18.09
CA GLN A 140 -13.98 -12.65 -16.67
C GLN A 140 -14.72 -11.59 -15.84
N PHE A 141 -14.64 -10.32 -16.25
CA PHE A 141 -15.32 -9.17 -15.64
C PHE A 141 -16.49 -8.67 -16.51
N GLY A 142 -17.09 -9.54 -17.33
CA GLY A 142 -18.29 -9.21 -18.10
C GLY A 142 -18.05 -8.53 -19.46
N GLY A 143 -16.80 -8.51 -19.94
CA GLY A 143 -16.45 -7.98 -21.27
C GLY A 143 -15.70 -6.66 -21.18
N SER A 144 -16.20 -5.61 -21.82
CA SER A 144 -15.56 -4.30 -21.88
C SER A 144 -15.44 -3.66 -20.49
N VAL A 145 -14.21 -3.35 -20.08
CA VAL A 145 -13.89 -2.77 -18.77
C VAL A 145 -12.95 -1.59 -18.89
N LYS A 146 -12.95 -0.74 -17.87
CA LYS A 146 -11.92 0.27 -17.60
C LYS A 146 -11.03 -0.26 -16.48
N ILE A 147 -9.72 -0.30 -16.69
CA ILE A 147 -8.73 -0.72 -15.70
C ILE A 147 -7.87 0.49 -15.37
N GLU A 148 -7.79 0.81 -14.09
CA GLU A 148 -6.96 1.88 -13.55
C GLU A 148 -5.73 1.26 -12.90
N TYR A 149 -4.56 1.77 -13.26
CA TYR A 149 -3.29 1.33 -12.73
C TYR A 149 -2.57 2.47 -12.05
N ASP A 150 -2.04 2.20 -10.86
CA ASP A 150 -1.25 3.12 -10.07
C ASP A 150 0.07 2.48 -9.67
N PHE A 151 1.18 3.20 -9.85
CA PHE A 151 2.52 2.64 -9.68
C PHE A 151 2.82 2.16 -8.26
N TYR A 152 2.19 2.79 -7.26
CA TYR A 152 2.40 2.49 -5.84
C TYR A 152 1.64 1.23 -5.39
N ILE A 153 0.70 0.71 -6.19
CA ILE A 153 0.07 -0.58 -5.90
C ILE A 153 1.07 -1.68 -6.24
N PRO A 154 1.50 -2.50 -5.26
CA PRO A 154 2.49 -3.53 -5.51
C PRO A 154 1.89 -4.62 -6.39
N ILE A 155 2.71 -5.27 -7.19
CA ILE A 155 2.36 -6.46 -7.98
C ILE A 155 1.24 -6.17 -9.00
N PHE A 156 1.62 -6.07 -10.28
CA PHE A 156 0.75 -5.72 -11.42
C PHE A 156 0.24 -4.27 -11.49
N ASN A 157 0.38 -3.47 -10.42
CA ASN A 157 -0.03 -2.06 -10.37
C ASN A 157 -1.53 -1.82 -10.63
N VAL A 158 -2.40 -2.82 -10.51
CA VAL A 158 -3.84 -2.63 -10.76
C VAL A 158 -4.46 -2.00 -9.52
N PHE A 159 -5.09 -0.83 -9.66
CA PHE A 159 -5.86 -0.19 -8.59
C PHE A 159 -7.31 -0.66 -8.61
N ASN A 160 -8.00 -0.53 -9.74
CA ASN A 160 -9.37 -1.03 -9.89
C ASN A 160 -9.72 -1.45 -11.33
N ILE A 161 -10.79 -2.22 -11.44
CA ILE A 161 -11.47 -2.60 -12.68
C ILE A 161 -12.93 -2.20 -12.54
N GLN A 162 -13.41 -1.42 -13.50
CA GLN A 162 -14.78 -0.93 -13.56
C GLN A 162 -15.47 -1.39 -14.85
N SER A 163 -16.78 -1.62 -14.77
CA SER A 163 -17.62 -1.89 -15.93
C SER A 163 -17.76 -0.65 -16.82
N GLU A 164 -18.37 -0.79 -18.01
CA GLU A 164 -18.74 0.36 -18.85
C GLU A 164 -19.68 1.36 -18.15
N SER A 165 -20.45 0.91 -17.15
CA SER A 165 -21.31 1.77 -16.33
C SER A 165 -20.60 2.40 -15.13
N ASN A 166 -19.27 2.27 -15.04
CA ASN A 166 -18.42 2.68 -13.91
C ASN A 166 -18.78 1.99 -12.57
N GLU A 167 -19.39 0.81 -12.62
CA GLU A 167 -19.53 -0.03 -11.43
C GLU A 167 -18.18 -0.68 -11.13
N ILE A 168 -17.75 -0.63 -9.87
CA ILE A 168 -16.51 -1.29 -9.45
C ILE A 168 -16.74 -2.80 -9.43
N LEU A 169 -15.94 -3.53 -10.21
CA LEU A 169 -15.98 -4.99 -10.32
C LEU A 169 -14.86 -5.64 -9.52
N PHE A 170 -13.73 -4.94 -9.42
CA PHE A 170 -12.52 -5.40 -8.72
C PHE A 170 -11.74 -4.18 -8.23
N GLU A 171 -11.28 -4.14 -6.99
CA GLU A 171 -10.50 -3.01 -6.47
C GLU A 171 -9.48 -3.45 -5.43
N ALA A 172 -8.34 -2.77 -5.37
CA ALA A 172 -7.38 -2.90 -4.29
C ALA A 172 -7.99 -2.28 -3.03
N VAL A 173 -8.06 -3.04 -1.95
CA VAL A 173 -8.71 -2.61 -0.70
C VAL A 173 -7.75 -2.52 0.47
N CYS A 174 -6.68 -3.31 0.45
CA CYS A 174 -5.72 -3.37 1.55
C CYS A 174 -4.35 -3.74 1.01
N MET A 175 -3.29 -3.09 1.47
CA MET A 175 -1.93 -3.48 1.11
C MET A 175 -0.94 -3.27 2.26
N GLY A 176 0.24 -3.85 2.09
CA GLY A 176 1.25 -3.85 3.12
C GLY A 176 2.53 -4.56 2.73
N LYS A 177 3.39 -4.78 3.73
CA LYS A 177 4.64 -5.51 3.64
C LYS A 177 4.84 -6.34 4.90
N LEU A 178 5.18 -7.62 4.74
CA LEU A 178 5.56 -8.46 5.87
C LEU A 178 6.83 -7.94 6.53
N THR A 179 6.82 -7.81 7.86
CA THR A 179 7.98 -7.29 8.62
C THR A 179 8.92 -8.39 9.10
N SER A 180 8.43 -9.64 9.15
CA SER A 180 9.22 -10.79 9.56
C SER A 180 8.66 -12.10 8.99
N SER A 181 9.39 -13.19 9.12
CA SER A 181 8.90 -14.54 8.73
C SER A 181 7.80 -15.09 9.64
N ASN A 182 7.54 -14.43 10.79
CA ASN A 182 6.43 -14.77 11.68
C ASN A 182 5.21 -13.87 11.48
N ASP A 183 5.34 -12.84 10.64
CA ASP A 183 4.26 -11.94 10.29
C ASP A 183 3.17 -12.73 9.55
N LYS A 184 1.93 -12.58 10.02
CA LYS A 184 0.76 -13.31 9.52
C LYS A 184 -0.30 -12.38 8.96
N VAL A 185 -0.06 -11.07 8.87
CA VAL A 185 -1.04 -10.09 8.40
C VAL A 185 -1.70 -10.55 7.08
N PHE A 186 -0.91 -11.12 6.16
CA PHE A 186 -1.42 -11.71 4.92
C PHE A 186 -2.31 -12.94 5.16
N SER A 187 -1.82 -13.97 5.86
CA SER A 187 -2.60 -15.21 6.06
C SER A 187 -3.80 -15.06 7.00
N ASP A 188 -3.74 -14.09 7.91
CA ASP A 188 -4.76 -13.84 8.91
C ASP A 188 -5.77 -12.78 8.45
N PHE A 189 -5.60 -12.18 7.28
CA PHE A 189 -6.62 -11.34 6.65
C PHE A 189 -7.95 -12.12 6.51
N LYS A 190 -9.04 -11.54 7.02
CA LYS A 190 -10.41 -12.11 6.99
C LYS A 190 -11.46 -11.14 6.46
N GLY A 191 -11.05 -10.16 5.67
CA GLY A 191 -11.89 -9.07 5.19
C GLY A 191 -11.77 -7.83 6.08
N ILE A 192 -12.29 -6.72 5.55
CA ILE A 192 -12.34 -5.43 6.24
C ILE A 192 -13.68 -5.36 6.96
N LYS A 193 -13.65 -5.18 8.28
CA LYS A 193 -14.87 -4.93 9.04
C LYS A 193 -14.99 -3.43 9.19
N HIS A 194 -15.89 -2.79 8.46
CA HIS A 194 -16.21 -1.41 8.78
C HIS A 194 -16.91 -1.38 10.13
N ALA A 195 -16.26 -0.78 11.13
CA ALA A 195 -16.93 -0.42 12.35
C ALA A 195 -17.99 0.64 12.01
N GLU A 196 -19.21 0.49 12.54
CA GLU A 196 -20.18 1.60 12.47
C GLU A 196 -19.55 2.79 13.19
N VAL A 197 -19.23 3.85 12.45
CA VAL A 197 -18.72 5.09 13.02
C VAL A 197 -19.78 5.62 13.97
N SER A 198 -19.56 5.44 15.27
CA SER A 198 -20.39 6.06 16.29
C SER A 198 -20.09 7.55 16.26
N GLU A 199 -21.00 8.34 15.67
CA GLU A 199 -21.03 9.80 15.77
C GLU A 199 -21.20 10.20 17.25
N THR A 200 -20.15 10.10 18.04
CA THR A 200 -20.15 10.53 19.43
C THR A 200 -18.79 11.08 19.78
N GLY A 201 -18.70 12.41 19.72
CA GLY A 201 -17.52 13.15 20.14
C GLY A 201 -17.70 14.66 20.06
N SER A 202 -18.80 15.23 20.58
CA SER A 202 -18.79 16.66 20.89
C SER A 202 -17.97 16.89 22.17
N GLY A 203 -16.64 16.76 22.04
CA GLY A 203 -15.69 17.05 23.11
C GLY A 203 -15.24 18.50 22.99
N GLU A 204 -15.18 19.22 24.11
CA GLU A 204 -14.42 20.46 24.11
C GLU A 204 -12.94 20.15 23.86
N ILE A 205 -12.36 20.95 22.98
CA ILE A 205 -10.98 20.95 22.51
C ILE A 205 -10.03 20.84 23.72
N PRO A 206 -9.08 19.89 23.77
CA PRO A 206 -7.82 20.20 24.41
C PRO A 206 -7.11 21.15 23.45
N THR A 207 -7.28 22.46 23.66
CA THR A 207 -6.34 23.47 23.12
C THR A 207 -5.01 23.41 23.90
N GLU A 208 -4.74 22.30 24.57
CA GLU A 208 -3.44 22.02 25.17
C GLU A 208 -2.48 21.78 24.01
N ASP A 209 -1.49 22.66 23.90
CA ASP A 209 -0.49 22.69 22.84
C ASP A 209 0.15 21.32 22.61
N TRP A 210 0.51 21.02 21.36
CA TRP A 210 1.35 19.86 21.04
C TRP A 210 2.54 19.79 22.00
N VAL A 211 2.63 18.70 22.76
CA VAL A 211 3.71 18.52 23.74
C VAL A 211 4.80 17.72 23.07
N GLU A 212 5.97 18.33 22.89
CA GLU A 212 7.17 17.63 22.46
C GLU A 212 7.61 16.67 23.57
N ILE A 213 7.68 15.38 23.23
CA ILE A 213 8.08 14.33 24.17
C ILE A 213 9.45 13.73 23.84
N ASP A 214 9.92 13.92 22.61
CA ASP A 214 11.25 13.54 22.13
C ASP A 214 11.60 14.41 20.92
N ASP A 215 12.86 14.37 20.48
CA ASP A 215 13.34 15.09 19.30
C ASP A 215 12.49 14.69 18.08
N ASN A 216 11.73 15.65 17.56
CA ASN A 216 10.81 15.49 16.44
C ASN A 216 9.58 14.57 16.68
N LEU A 217 9.16 14.44 17.94
CA LEU A 217 7.96 13.66 18.32
C LEU A 217 7.08 14.47 19.27
N TRP A 218 5.85 14.75 18.84
CA TRP A 218 4.85 15.49 19.60
C TRP A 218 3.60 14.67 19.85
N LEU A 219 2.99 14.87 21.02
CA LEU A 219 1.69 14.30 21.39
C LEU A 219 0.65 15.39 21.57
N LEU A 220 -0.57 15.10 21.11
CA LEU A 220 -1.76 15.87 21.47
C LEU A 220 -2.65 15.01 22.39
N GLY A 221 -2.36 15.07 23.69
CA GLY A 221 -3.02 14.25 24.69
C GLY A 221 -2.90 12.75 24.37
N ASP A 222 -4.06 12.07 24.33
CA ASP A 222 -4.17 10.66 23.90
C ASP A 222 -4.80 10.52 22.49
N ASN A 223 -4.95 11.63 21.75
CA ASN A 223 -5.74 11.70 20.52
C ASN A 223 -4.89 11.60 19.24
N ALA A 224 -3.68 12.19 19.25
CA ALA A 224 -2.82 12.20 18.07
C ALA A 224 -1.32 12.15 18.43
N ILE A 225 -0.55 11.59 17.50
CA ILE A 225 0.93 11.63 17.47
C ILE A 225 1.32 12.40 16.20
N TYR A 226 2.33 13.25 16.30
CA TYR A 226 3.00 13.89 15.17
C TYR A 226 4.49 13.59 15.23
N THR A 227 5.05 13.13 14.12
CA THR A 227 6.49 12.90 13.95
C THR A 227 7.01 13.65 12.74
N LYS A 228 8.22 14.19 12.86
CA LYS A 228 8.94 14.85 11.77
C LYS A 228 10.32 14.22 11.60
N LEU A 229 10.78 14.01 10.38
CA LEU A 229 12.10 13.46 10.12
C LEU A 229 12.74 14.17 8.94
N TYR A 230 13.99 14.59 9.11
CA TYR A 230 14.80 15.17 8.05
C TYR A 230 15.70 14.10 7.44
N ILE A 231 15.71 14.04 6.11
CA ILE A 231 16.44 13.02 5.36
C ILE A 231 17.37 13.74 4.39
N ALA A 232 18.68 13.55 4.56
CA ALA A 232 19.68 13.92 3.57
C ALA A 232 19.93 12.71 2.65
N SER A 233 19.92 12.94 1.34
CA SER A 233 20.10 11.87 0.35
C SER A 233 21.00 12.34 -0.79
N ASP A 234 22.07 11.58 -1.05
CA ASP A 234 22.82 11.58 -2.31
C ASP A 234 22.21 10.63 -3.35
N GLU A 235 21.40 9.68 -2.89
CA GLU A 235 20.74 8.64 -3.69
C GLU A 235 19.69 9.18 -4.66
N ALA A 236 19.23 10.43 -4.51
CA ALA A 236 18.36 11.08 -5.50
C ALA A 236 18.93 10.95 -6.93
N ASN A 237 20.27 11.01 -7.07
CA ASN A 237 20.94 10.83 -8.36
C ASN A 237 20.88 9.38 -8.86
N PHE A 238 21.05 8.38 -7.97
CA PHE A 238 21.02 6.96 -8.36
C PHE A 238 19.62 6.53 -8.80
N LEU A 239 18.57 6.96 -8.09
CA LEU A 239 17.20 6.62 -8.43
C LEU A 239 16.79 7.24 -9.77
N GLU A 240 17.15 8.52 -10.00
CA GLU A 240 16.90 9.20 -11.28
C GLU A 240 17.58 8.47 -12.46
N GLU A 241 18.80 7.95 -12.27
CA GLU A 241 19.48 7.13 -13.28
C GLU A 241 18.73 5.82 -13.60
N ASN A 242 17.96 5.28 -12.64
CA ASN A 242 17.12 4.09 -12.80
C ASN A 242 15.69 4.42 -13.28
N GLY A 243 15.37 5.70 -13.51
CA GLY A 243 14.13 6.14 -14.15
C GLY A 243 12.95 6.41 -13.20
N TYR A 244 13.20 6.53 -11.90
CA TYR A 244 12.18 6.93 -10.92
C TYR A 244 12.78 7.86 -9.84
N SER A 245 11.94 8.66 -9.18
CA SER A 245 12.38 9.63 -8.17
C SER A 245 12.38 9.03 -6.76
N LEU A 246 13.08 9.71 -5.84
CA LEU A 246 13.00 9.39 -4.42
C LEU A 246 11.56 9.46 -3.90
N LEU A 247 10.77 10.44 -4.35
CA LEU A 247 9.34 10.54 -4.01
C LEU A 247 8.57 9.27 -4.43
N GLN A 248 8.83 8.74 -5.62
CA GLN A 248 8.17 7.52 -6.10
C GLN A 248 8.57 6.28 -5.27
N GLU A 249 9.85 6.16 -4.89
CA GLU A 249 10.31 5.10 -3.99
C GLU A 249 9.61 5.17 -2.62
N TYR A 250 9.47 6.38 -2.09
CA TYR A 250 8.77 6.61 -0.82
C TYR A 250 7.28 6.32 -0.91
N ALA A 251 6.61 6.67 -2.01
CA ALA A 251 5.22 6.32 -2.25
C ALA A 251 4.99 4.80 -2.15
N CYS A 252 5.88 4.00 -2.74
CA CYS A 252 5.82 2.53 -2.65
C CYS A 252 6.20 1.98 -1.26
N SER A 253 7.06 2.70 -0.52
CA SER A 253 7.60 2.26 0.77
C SER A 253 6.75 2.65 1.97
N PHE A 254 6.05 3.80 1.93
CA PHE A 254 5.26 4.33 3.05
C PHE A 254 4.03 3.48 3.40
N LEU A 255 3.62 2.62 2.48
CA LEU A 255 2.43 1.80 2.59
C LEU A 255 2.80 0.40 3.12
N SER A 256 3.70 0.36 4.10
CA SER A 256 4.14 -0.85 4.76
C SER A 256 3.25 -1.15 5.98
N SER A 257 2.64 -2.34 5.96
CA SER A 257 1.98 -2.93 7.13
C SER A 257 2.99 -3.22 8.24
N ASN A 258 2.52 -3.27 9.48
CA ASN A 258 3.19 -4.01 10.55
C ASN A 258 2.43 -5.32 10.81
N ASP A 259 2.87 -6.15 11.78
CA ASP A 259 2.33 -7.51 12.04
C ASP A 259 0.79 -7.63 12.10
N TYR A 260 0.07 -6.52 12.35
CA TYR A 260 -1.40 -6.52 12.50
C TYR A 260 -2.13 -5.48 11.66
N TRP A 261 -1.45 -4.48 11.12
CA TRP A 261 -2.08 -3.32 10.49
C TRP A 261 -1.86 -3.33 8.99
N CYS A 262 -2.90 -3.25 8.17
CA CYS A 262 -2.75 -2.95 6.74
C CYS A 262 -3.29 -1.57 6.38
N VAL A 263 -2.80 -1.02 5.27
CA VAL A 263 -3.29 0.25 4.73
C VAL A 263 -4.55 -0.02 3.94
N LEU A 264 -5.66 0.63 4.30
CA LEU A 264 -6.90 0.62 3.54
C LEU A 264 -6.82 1.62 2.39
N LEU A 265 -7.29 1.22 1.21
CA LEU A 265 -7.17 1.99 -0.03
C LEU A 265 -8.50 2.54 -0.57
N ASP A 266 -9.62 2.03 -0.06
CA ASP A 266 -10.98 2.41 -0.45
C ASP A 266 -11.30 3.89 -0.16
N ASP A 267 -10.74 4.42 0.94
CA ASP A 267 -10.89 5.82 1.37
C ASP A 267 -9.55 6.58 1.43
N ALA A 268 -8.54 6.14 0.68
CA ALA A 268 -7.24 6.81 0.67
C ALA A 268 -7.22 8.00 -0.31
N ASP A 269 -6.87 9.19 0.19
CA ASP A 269 -6.54 10.34 -0.63
C ASP A 269 -5.03 10.42 -0.83
N ILE A 270 -4.61 10.24 -2.09
CA ILE A 270 -3.20 10.17 -2.47
C ILE A 270 -2.92 11.29 -3.46
N ILE A 271 -2.05 12.22 -3.06
CA ILE A 271 -1.59 13.33 -3.91
C ILE A 271 -0.09 13.14 -4.10
N ILE A 272 0.31 13.04 -5.37
CA ILE A 272 1.69 12.87 -5.78
C ILE A 272 1.97 13.97 -6.79
N ASP A 273 2.97 14.79 -6.52
CA ASP A 273 3.52 15.75 -7.47
C ASP A 273 5.05 15.60 -7.56
N ASN A 274 5.69 16.48 -8.33
CA ASN A 274 7.13 16.38 -8.60
C ASN A 274 8.01 16.73 -7.38
N GLU A 275 7.46 17.37 -6.35
CA GLU A 275 8.20 17.90 -5.20
C GLU A 275 7.65 17.40 -3.86
N SER A 276 6.43 16.84 -3.84
CA SER A 276 5.74 16.42 -2.64
C SER A 276 4.86 15.18 -2.82
N LEU A 277 4.68 14.47 -1.72
CA LEU A 277 3.70 13.40 -1.52
C LEU A 277 2.83 13.78 -0.35
N LEU A 278 1.53 13.50 -0.46
CA LEU A 278 0.59 13.51 0.64
C LEU A 278 -0.29 12.27 0.55
N PHE A 279 -0.29 11.48 1.61
CA PHE A 279 -1.13 10.32 1.80
C PHE A 279 -2.03 10.58 2.99
N VAL A 280 -3.35 10.57 2.79
CA VAL A 280 -4.34 10.52 3.85
C VAL A 280 -5.05 9.18 3.73
N TYR A 281 -4.88 8.31 4.72
CA TYR A 281 -5.40 6.95 4.64
C TYR A 281 -5.73 6.39 6.02
N GLU A 282 -6.45 5.28 6.01
CA GLU A 282 -6.77 4.53 7.21
C GLU A 282 -5.86 3.30 7.31
N THR A 283 -5.32 3.05 8.49
CA THR A 283 -4.69 1.77 8.81
C THR A 283 -5.66 0.95 9.65
N TYR A 284 -5.77 -0.33 9.35
CA TYR A 284 -6.75 -1.22 9.95
C TYR A 284 -6.06 -2.39 10.67
N ASP A 285 -6.34 -2.53 11.96
CA ASP A 285 -5.88 -3.62 12.81
C ASP A 285 -6.75 -4.85 12.59
N LEU A 286 -6.18 -5.89 11.98
CA LEU A 286 -6.86 -7.15 11.69
C LEU A 286 -7.30 -7.91 12.97
N GLU A 287 -6.59 -7.74 14.09
CA GLU A 287 -6.88 -8.44 15.34
C GLU A 287 -8.07 -7.79 16.05
N THR A 288 -8.02 -6.47 16.22
CA THR A 288 -9.04 -5.74 17.00
C THR A 288 -10.21 -5.27 16.14
N GLY A 289 -10.03 -5.16 14.83
CA GLY A 289 -10.97 -4.51 13.91
C GLY A 289 -11.08 -2.99 14.11
N SER A 290 -10.11 -2.41 14.82
CA SER A 290 -10.02 -0.96 15.01
C SER A 290 -9.19 -0.35 13.90
N SER A 291 -9.29 0.97 13.76
CA SER A 291 -8.54 1.69 12.75
C SER A 291 -8.01 3.03 13.24
N LEU A 292 -7.00 3.54 12.54
CA LEU A 292 -6.38 4.83 12.79
C LEU A 292 -6.24 5.56 11.46
N LYS A 293 -6.61 6.83 11.45
CA LYS A 293 -6.33 7.70 10.30
C LYS A 293 -4.91 8.24 10.41
N THR A 294 -4.23 8.23 9.28
CA THR A 294 -2.85 8.65 9.14
C THR A 294 -2.75 9.68 8.02
N ILE A 295 -2.07 10.79 8.28
CA ILE A 295 -1.55 11.67 7.24
C ILE A 295 -0.04 11.46 7.19
N LYS A 296 0.49 11.18 6.00
CA LYS A 296 1.93 11.22 5.72
C LYS A 296 2.20 12.22 4.63
N SER A 297 3.18 13.09 4.85
CA SER A 297 3.75 13.88 3.77
C SER A 297 5.24 13.62 3.65
N PHE A 298 5.72 13.76 2.41
CA PHE A 298 7.13 13.74 2.12
C PHE A 298 7.43 14.78 1.05
N SER A 299 8.23 15.78 1.36
CA SER A 299 8.51 16.89 0.45
C SER A 299 9.98 17.25 0.44
N LYS A 300 10.44 17.76 -0.71
CA LYS A 300 11.78 18.33 -0.84
C LYS A 300 11.83 19.66 -0.11
N ILE A 301 12.86 19.87 0.70
CA ILE A 301 13.07 21.13 1.42
C ILE A 301 14.27 21.90 0.88
N ASP A 302 14.19 23.22 0.95
CA ASP A 302 15.31 24.08 0.63
C ASP A 302 16.38 23.95 1.71
N SER A 303 17.57 23.47 1.32
CA SER A 303 18.74 23.32 2.21
C SER A 303 19.12 24.59 2.96
N SER A 304 18.77 25.77 2.45
CA SER A 304 19.03 27.05 3.12
C SER A 304 18.18 27.29 4.37
N LEU A 305 17.12 26.50 4.56
CA LEU A 305 16.28 26.50 5.75
C LEU A 305 16.85 25.60 6.88
N LEU A 306 17.93 24.86 6.61
CA LEU A 306 18.57 23.97 7.57
C LEU A 306 19.82 24.63 8.17
N GLU A 307 20.02 24.44 9.48
CA GLU A 307 21.27 24.83 10.16
C GLU A 307 22.37 23.79 9.88
N LEU A 308 22.84 23.73 8.64
CA LEU A 308 23.89 22.80 8.20
C LEU A 308 25.29 23.24 8.68
N THR A 309 26.15 22.27 8.98
CA THR A 309 27.58 22.50 9.20
C THR A 309 28.29 22.83 7.87
N GLU A 310 29.50 23.43 7.94
CA GLU A 310 30.30 23.72 6.73
C GLU A 310 30.62 22.44 5.92
N GLU A 311 30.78 21.29 6.59
CA GLU A 311 31.03 20.00 5.94
C GLU A 311 29.78 19.48 5.21
N GLU A 312 28.61 19.54 5.84
CA GLU A 312 27.32 19.13 5.23
C GLU A 312 26.87 20.05 4.09
N ALA A 313 27.26 21.33 4.13
CA ALA A 313 26.97 22.30 3.08
C ALA A 313 27.91 22.17 1.87
N GLU A 314 29.11 21.58 2.04
CA GLU A 314 30.01 21.25 0.93
C GLU A 314 29.58 19.98 0.18
N GLU A 315 28.79 19.10 0.83
CA GLU A 315 28.20 17.92 0.23
C GLU A 315 26.91 18.27 -0.55
N ASN A 316 26.83 17.87 -1.83
CA ASN A 316 25.68 18.16 -2.73
C ASN A 316 24.47 17.27 -2.42
N TYR A 317 24.01 17.23 -1.17
CA TYR A 317 22.83 16.47 -0.78
C TYR A 317 21.54 17.19 -1.19
N SER A 318 20.52 16.38 -1.51
CA SER A 318 19.13 16.84 -1.46
C SER A 318 18.55 16.53 -0.09
N TYR A 319 17.80 17.48 0.46
CA TYR A 319 17.17 17.35 1.77
C TYR A 319 15.66 17.24 1.60
N PHE A 320 15.06 16.39 2.44
CA PHE A 320 13.64 16.13 2.45
C PHE A 320 13.10 16.12 3.87
N VAL A 321 11.83 16.44 4.03
CA VAL A 321 11.09 16.30 5.28
C VAL A 321 10.02 15.24 5.11
N LEU A 322 9.96 14.33 6.09
CA LEU A 322 8.87 13.39 6.29
C LEU A 322 8.08 13.84 7.51
N SER A 323 6.79 14.09 7.34
CA SER A 323 5.87 14.41 8.42
C SER A 323 4.78 13.33 8.48
N GLU A 324 4.49 12.80 9.68
CA GLU A 324 3.44 11.81 9.90
C GLU A 324 2.57 12.20 11.09
N ILE A 325 1.26 12.22 10.89
CA ILE A 325 0.26 12.40 11.94
C ILE A 325 -0.60 11.14 12.00
N ILE A 326 -0.73 10.53 13.17
CA ILE A 326 -1.61 9.39 13.42
C ILE A 326 -2.65 9.80 14.46
N ALA A 327 -3.94 9.59 14.16
CA ALA A 327 -5.04 9.92 15.05
C ALA A 327 -6.19 8.90 14.99
N GLU A 328 -6.98 8.87 16.05
CA GLU A 328 -8.25 8.12 16.07
C GLU A 328 -9.23 8.72 15.04
N PRO A 329 -10.01 7.91 14.28
CA PRO A 329 -10.85 8.39 13.18
C PRO A 329 -11.85 9.50 13.57
N SER A 330 -12.42 9.43 14.78
CA SER A 330 -13.36 10.44 15.27
C SER A 330 -12.70 11.80 15.49
N PHE A 331 -11.47 11.81 15.99
CA PHE A 331 -10.69 13.03 16.16
C PHE A 331 -10.31 13.59 14.79
N PHE A 332 -9.85 12.72 13.88
CA PHE A 332 -9.47 13.12 12.54
C PHE A 332 -10.59 13.85 11.80
N ASN A 333 -11.78 13.26 11.73
CA ASN A 333 -12.90 13.81 10.96
C ASN A 333 -13.38 15.18 11.50
N GLU A 334 -13.15 15.48 12.78
CA GLU A 334 -13.49 16.78 13.37
C GLU A 334 -12.43 17.85 13.08
N TYR A 335 -11.16 17.45 12.91
CA TYR A 335 -10.00 18.35 12.89
C TYR A 335 -9.14 18.23 11.62
N GLU A 336 -9.64 17.61 10.57
CA GLU A 336 -8.90 17.32 9.33
C GLU A 336 -8.21 18.56 8.76
N ASP A 337 -8.92 19.67 8.57
CA ASP A 337 -8.35 20.91 8.03
C ASP A 337 -7.17 21.45 8.88
N TYR A 338 -7.28 21.33 10.21
CA TYR A 338 -6.21 21.75 11.12
C TYR A 338 -5.00 20.83 11.01
N LEU A 339 -5.21 19.51 10.98
CA LEU A 339 -4.13 18.53 10.86
C LEU A 339 -3.41 18.65 9.52
N LEU A 340 -4.16 18.89 8.43
CA LEU A 340 -3.59 19.18 7.11
C LEU A 340 -2.79 20.49 7.12
N SER A 341 -3.25 21.52 7.84
CA SER A 341 -2.52 22.79 7.93
C SER A 341 -1.16 22.66 8.63
N LEU A 342 -1.05 21.78 9.65
CA LEU A 342 0.22 21.52 10.33
C LEU A 342 1.27 20.95 9.38
N ILE A 343 0.84 20.14 8.42
CA ILE A 343 1.71 19.51 7.42
C ILE A 343 2.04 20.47 6.27
N ALA A 344 1.16 21.43 5.98
CA ALA A 344 1.36 22.41 4.90
C ALA A 344 2.24 23.62 5.29
N GLU A 345 2.48 23.83 6.59
CA GLU A 345 3.42 24.85 7.08
C GLU A 345 4.89 24.41 7.02
N ASP A 346 5.14 23.14 6.68
CA ASP A 346 6.46 22.54 6.43
C ASP A 346 6.90 22.68 4.96
#